data_AF-A0A1M6V4K5-F1
#
_entry.id   AF-A0A1M6V4K5-F1
#
_cell.length_a   1.000
_cell.length_b   1.000
_cell.length_c   1.000
_cell.angle_alpha   90.00
_cell.angle_beta   90.00
_cell.angle_gamma   90.00
#
_symmetry.space_group_name_H-M   'P 1'
#
loop_
_entity.id
_entity.type
_entity.pdbx_description
1 polymer ?
#
loop_
_entity_poly.entity_id
_entity_poly.type
_entity_poly.pdbx_seq_one_letter_code
_entity_poly.pdbx_strand_id
1 'polypeptide(L)'
;MKFSKSGFTLMELLVYMAIVGIIVVIAGEAFSNSTKFRVRTDNMIRATQEAENVAMLFKEDAAQLGAKSSRESGDATSGAEYGVQFSAVNPNVYMDPNNLDADQKDSSSFTITSTDGMSDVTFRRLRYDENGYYEAVEEVRWFVENNVLKRSCKLLAKKTGLVVANDDPCSDVGATEKTPVEMATSVDSFYVIPATPGVTDETTQQIFPPNNATEFRLIPRTGEMQYASFKTASPTGTLYGGGTSVVVSEFASNFNVATEDVFDSPNQKMNQAFAIKNETVPGAGVPVWSNSCSSYGNLTLEANQEYEISFKVPYPGEGDKSLVFVPGKDHMSVGFRKIGTGDFPRQNGKKLIDDFLFFPPLDTRGNGFRTMRFSVPQQITDVCLAFTFALYSPLVSEGRISIQDLRVKKVATATYTFDDPPFDAEANKKLKKNIKALQLLLKVSRGKKNGGPGETGRVLIAVPIPSNGPRD
;
A
#
# COMPACT_ATOMS: atom_id res chain seq x y z
N MET A 1 12.46 72.01 -62.96
CA MET A 1 13.25 71.36 -61.89
C MET A 1 14.36 70.55 -62.54
N LYS A 2 15.63 70.95 -62.32
CA LYS A 2 16.80 70.21 -62.80
C LYS A 2 16.98 68.95 -61.93
N PHE A 3 16.92 67.77 -62.52
CA PHE A 3 17.48 66.57 -61.89
C PHE A 3 19.00 66.70 -61.93
N SER A 4 19.62 66.94 -60.78
CA SER A 4 21.05 66.73 -60.60
C SER A 4 21.30 65.22 -60.75
N LYS A 5 21.86 64.78 -61.87
CA LYS A 5 22.49 63.47 -61.97
C LYS A 5 23.87 63.55 -61.32
N SER A 6 23.92 63.50 -59.99
CA SER A 6 25.16 63.07 -59.31
C SER A 6 25.34 61.59 -59.60
N GLY A 7 26.35 61.26 -60.41
CA GLY A 7 26.80 59.87 -60.55
C GLY A 7 27.26 59.36 -59.19
N PHE A 8 26.75 58.19 -58.80
CA PHE A 8 27.19 57.48 -57.61
C PHE A 8 28.71 57.27 -57.71
N THR A 9 29.47 57.70 -56.72
CA THR A 9 30.91 57.46 -56.72
C THR A 9 31.17 55.97 -56.48
N LEU A 10 32.21 55.40 -57.09
CA LEU A 10 32.54 53.97 -56.94
C LEU A 10 32.70 53.55 -55.46
N MET A 11 33.15 54.48 -54.61
CA MET A 11 33.20 54.33 -53.15
C MET A 11 31.82 54.14 -52.51
N GLU A 12 30.81 54.94 -52.88
CA GLU A 12 29.45 54.77 -52.35
C GLU A 12 28.84 53.43 -52.78
N LEU A 13 29.14 52.95 -54.00
CA LEU A 13 28.66 51.64 -54.47
C LEU A 13 29.28 50.49 -53.66
N LEU A 14 30.58 50.57 -53.34
CA LEU A 14 31.26 49.57 -52.51
C LEU A 14 30.72 49.56 -51.07
N VAL A 15 30.48 50.73 -50.48
CA VAL A 15 29.87 50.84 -49.15
C VAL A 15 28.46 50.25 -49.16
N TYR A 16 27.67 50.49 -50.21
CA TYR A 16 26.34 49.92 -50.33
C TYR A 16 26.36 48.40 -50.43
N MET A 17 27.26 47.83 -51.25
CA MET A 17 27.44 46.38 -51.34
C MET A 17 27.94 45.76 -50.03
N ALA A 18 28.83 46.45 -49.30
CA ALA A 18 29.31 45.99 -48.00
C ALA A 18 28.20 45.97 -46.94
N ILE A 19 27.39 47.04 -46.86
CA ILE A 19 26.25 47.12 -45.93
C ILE A 19 25.21 46.03 -46.26
N VAL A 20 24.88 45.84 -47.54
CA VAL A 20 23.95 44.78 -47.96
C VAL A 20 24.51 43.39 -47.63
N GLY A 21 25.80 43.14 -47.85
CA GLY A 21 26.46 41.89 -47.49
C GLY A 21 26.35 41.58 -45.99
N ILE A 22 26.61 42.57 -45.13
CA ILE A 22 26.48 42.42 -43.67
C ILE A 22 25.02 42.12 -43.28
N ILE A 23 24.05 42.84 -43.85
CA ILE A 23 22.62 42.61 -43.57
C ILE A 23 22.19 41.20 -43.98
N VAL A 24 22.64 40.71 -45.15
CA VAL A 24 22.32 39.35 -45.62
C VAL A 24 22.92 38.28 -44.71
N VAL A 25 24.14 38.47 -44.20
CA VAL A 25 24.76 37.54 -43.25
C VAL A 25 24.00 37.52 -41.93
N ILE A 26 23.68 38.69 -41.36
CA ILE A 26 22.92 38.78 -40.10
C ILE A 26 21.52 38.18 -40.27
N ALA A 27 20.83 38.48 -41.37
CA ALA A 27 19.51 37.90 -41.66
C ALA A 27 19.61 36.38 -41.87
N GLY A 28 20.62 35.90 -42.60
CA GLY A 28 20.87 34.48 -42.82
C GLY A 28 21.10 33.71 -41.51
N GLU A 29 21.92 34.25 -40.60
CA GLU A 29 22.12 33.68 -39.27
C GLU A 29 20.84 33.70 -38.43
N ALA A 30 20.09 34.81 -38.44
CA ALA A 30 18.83 34.92 -37.70
C ALA A 30 17.76 33.94 -38.19
N PHE A 31 17.60 33.79 -39.51
CA PHE A 31 16.66 32.81 -40.09
C PHE A 31 17.10 31.37 -39.85
N SER A 32 18.40 31.07 -39.97
CA SER A 32 18.96 29.75 -39.69
C SER A 32 18.76 29.37 -38.22
N ASN A 33 19.06 30.28 -37.30
CA ASN A 33 18.89 30.08 -35.85
C ASN A 33 17.42 29.91 -35.47
N SER A 34 16.51 30.72 -36.04
CA SER A 34 15.06 30.61 -35.80
C SER A 34 14.51 29.27 -36.29
N THR A 35 14.88 28.84 -37.50
CA THR A 35 14.45 27.56 -38.07
C THR A 35 14.99 26.38 -37.25
N LYS A 36 16.27 26.44 -36.84
CA LYS A 36 16.89 25.43 -35.99
C LYS A 36 16.20 25.33 -34.63
N PHE A 37 15.87 26.46 -34.01
CA PHE A 37 15.14 26.49 -32.74
C PHE A 37 13.76 25.84 -32.89
N ARG A 38 12.99 26.23 -33.91
CA ARG A 38 11.68 25.64 -34.19
C ARG A 38 11.75 24.11 -34.37
N VAL A 39 12.68 23.62 -35.19
CA VAL A 39 12.84 22.18 -35.45
C VAL A 39 13.24 21.43 -34.18
N ARG A 40 14.09 22.00 -33.32
CA ARG A 40 14.45 21.40 -32.03
C ARG A 40 13.24 21.32 -31.09
N THR A 41 12.49 22.40 -30.97
CA THR A 41 11.27 22.44 -30.15
C THR A 41 10.22 21.45 -30.65
N ASP A 42 9.97 21.38 -31.96
CA ASP A 42 9.04 20.42 -32.54
C ASP A 42 9.47 18.97 -32.29
N ASN A 43 10.77 18.67 -32.39
CA ASN A 43 11.31 17.34 -32.08
C ASN A 43 11.20 16.99 -30.60
N MET A 44 11.45 17.95 -29.70
CA MET A 44 11.30 17.77 -28.26
C MET A 44 9.84 17.49 -27.88
N ILE A 45 8.89 18.27 -28.41
CA ILE A 45 7.46 18.07 -28.15
C ILE A 45 7.00 16.69 -28.64
N ARG A 46 7.42 16.28 -29.84
CA ARG A 46 7.09 14.95 -30.38
C ARG A 46 7.68 13.82 -29.53
N ALA A 47 8.94 13.95 -29.11
CA ALA A 47 9.59 12.96 -28.25
C ALA A 47 8.87 12.83 -26.89
N THR A 48 8.47 13.95 -26.29
CA THR A 48 7.70 13.96 -25.04
C THR A 48 6.32 13.35 -25.23
N GLN A 49 5.59 13.72 -26.28
CA GLN A 49 4.25 13.19 -26.56
C GLN A 49 4.28 11.67 -26.78
N GLU A 50 5.27 11.17 -27.51
CA GLU A 50 5.47 9.73 -27.71
C GLU A 50 5.77 9.01 -26.40
N ALA A 51 6.67 9.57 -25.57
CA ALA A 51 6.98 9.01 -24.26
C ALA A 51 5.77 8.99 -23.33
N GLU A 52 4.95 10.05 -23.30
CA GLU A 52 3.73 10.14 -22.48
C GLU A 52 2.66 9.14 -22.93
N ASN A 53 2.43 9.02 -24.24
CA ASN A 53 1.47 8.05 -24.79
C ASN A 53 1.85 6.61 -24.41
N VAL A 54 3.14 6.27 -24.54
CA VAL A 54 3.65 4.97 -24.12
C VAL A 54 3.50 4.77 -22.61
N ALA A 55 3.84 5.78 -21.81
CA ALA A 55 3.74 5.70 -20.35
C ALA A 55 2.29 5.48 -19.88
N MET A 56 1.32 6.10 -20.55
CA MET A 56 -0.10 5.87 -20.27
C MET A 56 -0.53 4.43 -20.57
N LEU A 57 -0.16 3.88 -21.72
CA LEU A 57 -0.46 2.49 -22.07
C LEU A 57 0.23 1.50 -21.13
N PHE A 58 1.50 1.73 -20.79
CA PHE A 58 2.23 0.93 -19.82
C PHE A 58 1.55 0.96 -18.44
N LYS A 59 1.10 2.14 -18.00
CA LYS A 59 0.37 2.31 -16.74
C LYS A 59 -0.92 1.49 -16.71
N GLU A 60 -1.68 1.46 -17.81
CA GLU A 60 -2.90 0.66 -17.90
C GLU A 60 -2.62 -0.83 -17.78
N ASP A 61 -1.58 -1.33 -18.46
CA ASP A 61 -1.17 -2.73 -18.37
C ASP A 61 -0.67 -3.08 -16.95
N ALA A 62 0.21 -2.26 -16.39
CA ALA A 62 0.80 -2.48 -15.07
C ALA A 62 -0.22 -2.36 -13.93
N ALA A 63 -1.18 -1.42 -14.01
CA ALA A 63 -2.21 -1.27 -12.97
C ALA A 63 -3.12 -2.50 -12.85
N GLN A 64 -3.31 -3.24 -13.95
CA GLN A 64 -4.13 -4.46 -13.97
C GLN A 64 -3.43 -5.66 -13.31
N LEU A 65 -2.15 -5.54 -12.93
CA LEU A 65 -1.47 -6.54 -12.12
C LEU A 65 -2.15 -6.76 -10.76
N GLY A 66 -2.94 -5.79 -10.27
CA GLY A 66 -3.75 -5.95 -9.06
C GLY A 66 -4.93 -6.92 -9.19
N ALA A 67 -5.35 -7.25 -10.41
CA ALA A 67 -6.56 -8.01 -10.65
C ALA A 67 -6.23 -9.53 -10.67
N LYS A 68 -6.79 -10.28 -9.72
CA LYS A 68 -6.54 -11.72 -9.53
C LYS A 68 -7.80 -12.57 -9.38
N SER A 69 -8.92 -11.93 -9.08
CA SER A 69 -10.21 -12.58 -8.86
C SER A 69 -11.23 -12.09 -9.86
N SER A 70 -12.21 -12.93 -10.16
CA SER A 70 -13.31 -12.64 -11.07
C SER A 70 -14.65 -13.02 -10.45
N ARG A 71 -15.74 -12.54 -11.07
CA ARG A 71 -17.07 -13.12 -10.83
C ARG A 71 -17.21 -14.42 -11.62
N GLU A 72 -17.94 -15.38 -11.08
CA GLU A 72 -18.28 -16.63 -11.77
C GLU A 72 -19.73 -16.62 -12.20
N SER A 73 -20.01 -17.11 -13.41
CA SER A 73 -21.37 -17.18 -13.93
C SER A 73 -22.14 -18.34 -13.28
N GLY A 74 -23.05 -18.05 -12.36
CA GLY A 74 -23.98 -19.03 -11.78
C GLY A 74 -24.75 -18.48 -10.57
N ASP A 75 -26.00 -18.90 -10.41
CA ASP A 75 -26.72 -18.73 -9.15
C ASP A 75 -26.07 -19.61 -8.08
N ALA A 76 -25.96 -19.10 -6.85
CA ALA A 76 -25.29 -19.78 -5.73
C ALA A 76 -25.87 -21.18 -5.40
N THR A 77 -27.00 -21.55 -5.99
CA THR A 77 -27.64 -22.86 -5.90
C THR A 77 -27.01 -23.95 -6.77
N SER A 78 -26.17 -23.62 -7.77
CA SER A 78 -25.53 -24.60 -8.67
C SER A 78 -24.01 -24.77 -8.48
N GLY A 79 -23.50 -24.54 -7.26
CA GLY A 79 -22.09 -24.82 -6.94
C GLY A 79 -21.11 -23.67 -7.13
N ALA A 80 -21.59 -22.46 -7.46
CA ALA A 80 -20.81 -21.24 -7.28
C ALA A 80 -20.92 -20.81 -5.81
N GLU A 81 -19.97 -21.22 -4.97
CA GLU A 81 -19.92 -20.96 -3.52
C GLU A 81 -20.10 -19.46 -3.14
N TYR A 82 -19.94 -18.54 -4.10
CA TYR A 82 -19.89 -17.09 -3.87
C TYR A 82 -20.78 -16.23 -4.80
N GLY A 83 -21.55 -16.83 -5.72
CA GLY A 83 -22.43 -16.09 -6.66
C GLY A 83 -21.75 -14.92 -7.40
N VAL A 84 -22.38 -13.74 -7.39
CA VAL A 84 -21.93 -12.51 -8.09
C VAL A 84 -20.73 -11.80 -7.44
N GLN A 85 -20.06 -12.42 -6.47
CA GLN A 85 -18.92 -11.83 -5.75
C GLN A 85 -17.58 -12.19 -6.40
N PHE A 86 -16.61 -11.25 -6.34
CA PHE A 86 -15.22 -11.46 -6.77
C PHE A 86 -14.50 -12.43 -5.82
N SER A 87 -14.51 -13.71 -6.20
CA SER A 87 -14.15 -14.82 -5.31
C SER A 87 -13.28 -15.86 -6.00
N ALA A 88 -13.51 -16.14 -7.29
CA ALA A 88 -12.72 -17.10 -8.03
C ALA A 88 -11.37 -16.50 -8.45
N VAL A 89 -10.29 -17.06 -7.90
CA VAL A 89 -8.91 -16.70 -8.24
C VAL A 89 -8.41 -17.61 -9.33
N ASN A 90 -7.99 -17.04 -10.46
CA ASN A 90 -7.47 -17.83 -11.57
C ASN A 90 -5.95 -18.07 -11.40
N PRO A 91 -5.48 -19.32 -11.24
CA PRO A 91 -4.06 -19.60 -10.96
C PRO A 91 -3.12 -19.20 -12.11
N ASN A 92 -3.61 -19.15 -13.36
CA ASN A 92 -2.78 -18.85 -14.53
C ASN A 92 -2.35 -17.37 -14.60
N VAL A 93 -2.94 -16.50 -13.78
CA VAL A 93 -2.52 -15.09 -13.67
C VAL A 93 -1.16 -14.94 -12.97
N TYR A 94 -0.76 -15.93 -12.18
CA TYR A 94 0.53 -15.92 -11.47
C TYR A 94 1.63 -16.47 -12.37
N MET A 95 2.88 -16.05 -12.13
CA MET A 95 4.02 -16.45 -12.97
C MET A 95 4.38 -17.93 -12.78
N ASP A 96 4.68 -18.35 -11.55
CA ASP A 96 4.98 -19.73 -11.19
C ASP A 96 4.60 -20.01 -9.72
N PRO A 97 3.30 -20.07 -9.40
CA PRO A 97 2.83 -20.23 -8.02
C PRO A 97 3.04 -21.65 -7.47
N ASN A 98 3.36 -22.63 -8.33
CA ASN A 98 3.43 -24.05 -7.99
C ASN A 98 4.87 -24.61 -8.03
N ASN A 99 5.88 -23.74 -8.09
CA ASN A 99 7.28 -24.16 -8.01
C ASN A 99 7.51 -25.02 -6.75
N LEU A 100 8.23 -26.14 -6.91
CA LEU A 100 8.54 -27.06 -5.82
C LEU A 100 9.55 -26.47 -4.83
N ASP A 101 10.41 -25.56 -5.30
CA ASP A 101 11.34 -24.81 -4.47
C ASP A 101 10.64 -23.55 -3.92
N ALA A 102 10.53 -23.47 -2.59
CA ALA A 102 9.84 -22.40 -1.89
C ALA A 102 10.46 -21.01 -2.14
N ASP A 103 11.76 -20.94 -2.41
CA ASP A 103 12.45 -19.68 -2.67
C ASP A 103 12.33 -19.23 -4.14
N GLN A 104 12.01 -20.17 -5.03
CA GLN A 104 11.73 -19.90 -6.45
C GLN A 104 10.25 -19.72 -6.78
N LYS A 105 9.36 -19.95 -5.82
CA LYS A 105 7.92 -19.78 -5.99
C LYS A 105 7.57 -18.31 -6.30
N ASP A 106 7.10 -18.08 -7.52
CA ASP A 106 6.72 -16.75 -8.00
C ASP A 106 5.20 -16.62 -8.03
N SER A 107 4.64 -16.12 -6.93
CA SER A 107 3.20 -15.84 -6.83
C SER A 107 2.87 -14.39 -7.20
N SER A 108 3.72 -13.74 -7.99
CA SER A 108 3.44 -12.44 -8.61
C SER A 108 2.88 -12.60 -10.02
N SER A 109 2.50 -11.49 -10.64
CA SER A 109 2.01 -11.47 -12.01
C SER A 109 2.90 -10.69 -12.97
N PHE A 110 4.18 -10.53 -12.64
CA PHE A 110 5.12 -9.86 -13.54
C PHE A 110 6.50 -10.51 -13.52
N THR A 111 7.29 -10.29 -14.57
CA THR A 111 8.74 -10.51 -14.59
C THR A 111 9.42 -9.26 -15.13
N ILE A 112 10.55 -8.88 -14.55
CA ILE A 112 11.34 -7.71 -14.98
C ILE A 112 12.80 -8.13 -15.04
N THR A 113 13.35 -8.24 -16.24
CA THR A 113 14.80 -8.40 -16.44
C THR A 113 15.35 -7.13 -17.04
N SER A 114 16.44 -6.60 -16.49
CA SER A 114 17.04 -5.36 -16.99
C SER A 114 18.49 -5.56 -17.39
N THR A 115 18.88 -4.99 -18.53
CA THR A 115 20.26 -4.98 -19.02
C THR A 115 20.56 -3.60 -19.61
N ASP A 116 21.62 -2.94 -19.13
CA ASP A 116 22.10 -1.65 -19.65
C ASP A 116 21.02 -0.55 -19.78
N GLY A 117 20.10 -0.46 -18.81
CA GLY A 117 19.01 0.54 -18.82
C GLY A 117 17.85 0.23 -19.76
N MET A 118 17.81 -1.00 -20.29
CA MET A 118 16.70 -1.56 -21.05
C MET A 118 16.10 -2.73 -20.27
N SER A 119 14.82 -2.62 -19.93
CA SER A 119 14.04 -3.66 -19.29
C SER A 119 13.29 -4.49 -20.34
N ASP A 120 13.14 -5.77 -20.06
CA ASP A 120 12.19 -6.68 -20.68
C ASP A 120 11.21 -7.08 -19.59
N VAL A 121 9.94 -6.71 -19.80
CA VAL A 121 8.91 -6.78 -18.79
C VAL A 121 7.74 -7.57 -19.31
N THR A 122 7.33 -8.60 -18.56
CA THR A 122 6.14 -9.39 -18.86
C THR A 122 5.13 -9.22 -17.75
N PHE A 123 3.86 -9.01 -18.10
CA PHE A 123 2.73 -8.86 -17.20
C PHE A 123 1.67 -9.89 -17.51
N ARG A 124 1.08 -10.50 -16.48
CA ARG A 124 -0.09 -11.37 -16.57
C ARG A 124 -1.29 -10.68 -15.94
N ARG A 125 -2.40 -10.61 -16.69
CA ARG A 125 -3.62 -9.91 -16.27
C ARG A 125 -4.87 -10.70 -16.65
N LEU A 126 -5.97 -10.40 -15.96
CA LEU A 126 -7.28 -10.97 -16.26
C LEU A 126 -8.06 -10.04 -17.18
N ARG A 127 -8.70 -10.64 -18.19
CA ARG A 127 -9.71 -10.01 -19.03
C ARG A 127 -11.09 -10.35 -18.47
N TYR A 128 -11.94 -9.33 -18.38
CA TYR A 128 -13.31 -9.45 -17.92
C TYR A 128 -14.29 -9.03 -19.01
N ASP A 129 -15.50 -9.57 -18.95
CA ASP A 129 -16.64 -9.03 -19.67
C ASP A 129 -17.17 -7.74 -19.00
N GLU A 130 -18.17 -7.12 -19.60
CA GLU A 130 -18.79 -5.89 -19.09
C GLU A 130 -19.40 -6.03 -17.68
N ASN A 131 -19.66 -7.27 -17.23
CA ASN A 131 -20.26 -7.58 -15.93
C ASN A 131 -19.21 -8.00 -14.88
N GLY A 132 -17.93 -8.09 -15.24
CA GLY A 132 -16.84 -8.52 -14.36
C GLY A 132 -16.65 -10.04 -14.27
N TYR A 133 -17.26 -10.82 -15.17
CA TYR A 133 -17.02 -12.25 -15.27
C TYR A 133 -15.71 -12.53 -16.00
N TYR A 134 -15.06 -13.65 -15.65
CA TYR A 134 -13.83 -14.08 -16.31
C TYR A 134 -14.03 -14.38 -17.81
N GLU A 135 -13.15 -13.83 -18.65
CA GLU A 135 -13.04 -14.20 -20.07
C GLU A 135 -11.72 -14.90 -20.37
N ALA A 136 -10.57 -14.32 -19.98
CA ALA A 136 -9.26 -14.84 -20.33
C ALA A 136 -8.15 -14.36 -19.39
N VAL A 137 -6.99 -15.02 -19.46
CA VAL A 137 -5.72 -14.53 -18.92
C VAL A 137 -4.84 -14.10 -20.10
N GLU A 138 -4.37 -12.87 -20.06
CA GLU A 138 -3.49 -12.27 -21.07
C GLU A 138 -2.07 -12.14 -20.52
N GLU A 139 -1.08 -12.39 -21.36
CA GLU A 139 0.33 -12.09 -21.11
C GLU A 139 0.76 -10.97 -22.06
N VAL A 140 1.14 -9.83 -21.49
CA VAL A 140 1.61 -8.65 -22.20
C VAL A 140 3.11 -8.51 -21.96
N ARG A 141 3.90 -8.36 -23.01
CA ARG A 141 5.35 -8.16 -22.91
C ARG A 141 5.77 -6.84 -23.53
N TRP A 142 6.67 -6.14 -22.84
CA TRP A 142 7.27 -4.88 -23.23
C TRP A 142 8.78 -5.04 -23.29
N PHE A 143 9.39 -4.75 -24.44
CA PHE A 143 10.82 -4.94 -24.64
C PHE A 143 11.36 -3.99 -25.70
N VAL A 144 12.67 -3.71 -25.66
CA VAL A 144 13.35 -2.87 -26.66
C VAL A 144 14.20 -3.74 -27.57
N GLU A 145 14.01 -3.60 -28.88
CA GLU A 145 14.81 -4.25 -29.90
C GLU A 145 15.25 -3.21 -30.93
N ASN A 146 16.56 -3.10 -31.20
CA ASN A 146 17.11 -2.12 -32.14
C ASN A 146 16.68 -0.66 -31.86
N ASN A 147 16.64 -0.26 -30.58
CA ASN A 147 16.13 1.03 -30.09
C ASN A 147 14.65 1.31 -30.42
N VAL A 148 13.86 0.27 -30.68
CA VAL A 148 12.41 0.36 -30.86
C VAL A 148 11.76 -0.35 -29.68
N LEU A 149 10.95 0.38 -28.90
CA LEU A 149 10.13 -0.23 -27.86
C LEU A 149 8.94 -0.91 -28.52
N LYS A 150 8.77 -2.19 -28.21
CA LYS A 150 7.72 -3.04 -28.74
C LYS A 150 6.84 -3.54 -27.61
N ARG A 151 5.56 -3.73 -27.92
CA ARG A 151 4.56 -4.36 -27.05
C ARG A 151 3.93 -5.54 -27.78
N SER A 152 3.84 -6.67 -27.14
CA SER A 152 3.17 -7.87 -27.65
C SER A 152 2.16 -8.39 -26.64
N CYS A 153 1.14 -9.11 -27.12
CA CYS A 153 0.14 -9.73 -26.27
C CYS A 153 -0.28 -11.12 -26.79
N LYS A 154 -0.44 -12.07 -25.87
CA LYS A 154 -1.00 -13.40 -26.14
C LYS A 154 -1.95 -13.84 -25.03
N LEU A 155 -2.88 -14.71 -25.36
CA LEU A 155 -3.76 -15.38 -24.40
C LEU A 155 -3.03 -16.60 -23.82
N LEU A 156 -2.97 -16.69 -22.50
CA LEU A 156 -2.46 -17.88 -21.79
C LEU A 156 -3.56 -18.89 -21.53
N ALA A 157 -4.75 -18.41 -21.18
CA ALA A 157 -5.93 -19.23 -20.91
C ALA A 157 -7.18 -18.44 -21.30
N LYS A 158 -8.22 -19.13 -21.77
CA LYS A 158 -9.50 -18.52 -22.12
C LYS A 158 -10.68 -19.37 -21.65
N LYS A 159 -11.80 -18.72 -21.38
CA LYS A 159 -13.09 -19.37 -21.11
C LYS A 159 -13.49 -20.21 -22.32
N THR A 160 -13.98 -21.42 -22.05
CA THR A 160 -14.49 -22.33 -23.08
C THR A 160 -15.57 -21.64 -23.92
N GLY A 161 -15.44 -21.69 -25.24
CA GLY A 161 -16.37 -21.06 -26.17
C GLY A 161 -16.12 -19.57 -26.45
N LEU A 162 -15.14 -18.93 -25.80
CA LEU A 162 -14.73 -17.56 -26.16
C LEU A 162 -14.10 -17.56 -27.56
N VAL A 163 -14.72 -16.80 -28.47
CA VAL A 163 -14.20 -16.52 -29.81
C VAL A 163 -13.63 -15.11 -29.78
N VAL A 164 -12.31 -15.01 -29.95
CA VAL A 164 -11.60 -13.73 -29.97
C VAL A 164 -11.62 -13.21 -31.41
N ALA A 165 -11.90 -11.92 -31.58
CA ALA A 165 -11.96 -11.30 -32.89
C ALA A 165 -10.55 -11.28 -33.54
N ASN A 166 -10.47 -11.35 -34.87
CA ASN A 166 -9.18 -11.41 -35.58
C ASN A 166 -8.33 -10.15 -35.38
N ASP A 167 -8.96 -9.03 -35.09
CA ASP A 167 -8.37 -7.72 -34.82
C ASP A 167 -7.99 -7.51 -33.35
N ASP A 168 -8.28 -8.46 -32.46
CA ASP A 168 -7.93 -8.36 -31.05
C ASP A 168 -6.41 -8.17 -30.87
N PRO A 169 -5.96 -7.25 -29.99
CA PRO A 169 -4.54 -7.01 -29.77
C PRO A 169 -3.80 -8.24 -29.22
N CYS A 170 -4.50 -9.20 -28.62
CA CYS A 170 -3.94 -10.42 -28.06
C CYS A 170 -4.20 -11.63 -28.97
N SER A 171 -3.15 -12.43 -29.20
CA SER A 171 -3.25 -13.68 -30.01
C SER A 171 -3.86 -14.84 -29.22
N ASP A 172 -4.58 -15.73 -29.92
CA ASP A 172 -5.20 -16.92 -29.31
C ASP A 172 -4.18 -17.93 -28.76
N VAL A 173 -4.63 -18.76 -27.81
CA VAL A 173 -3.81 -19.75 -27.08
C VAL A 173 -3.16 -20.73 -28.06
N GLY A 174 -1.83 -20.79 -28.08
CA GLY A 174 -1.05 -21.73 -28.91
C GLY A 174 -0.59 -21.16 -30.26
N ALA A 175 -0.98 -19.93 -30.62
CA ALA A 175 -0.31 -19.20 -31.69
C ALA A 175 1.04 -18.66 -31.20
N THR A 176 2.07 -18.67 -32.04
CA THR A 176 3.26 -17.83 -31.84
C THR A 176 2.80 -16.40 -31.57
N GLU A 177 3.42 -15.76 -30.58
CA GLU A 177 3.16 -14.38 -30.16
C GLU A 177 2.83 -13.49 -31.37
N LYS A 178 1.65 -12.84 -31.36
CA LYS A 178 1.26 -11.91 -32.45
C LYS A 178 2.39 -10.94 -32.67
N THR A 179 2.67 -10.62 -33.94
CA THR A 179 3.76 -9.72 -34.34
C THR A 179 3.79 -8.49 -33.42
N PRO A 180 4.89 -8.26 -32.68
CA PRO A 180 4.97 -7.18 -31.72
C PRO A 180 4.68 -5.83 -32.38
N VAL A 181 3.90 -4.99 -31.70
CA VAL A 181 3.55 -3.66 -32.16
C VAL A 181 4.64 -2.67 -31.74
N GLU A 182 5.08 -1.84 -32.68
CA GLU A 182 6.03 -0.75 -32.39
C GLU A 182 5.32 0.37 -31.64
N MET A 183 5.82 0.68 -30.44
CA MET A 183 5.21 1.67 -29.54
C MET A 183 5.96 2.99 -29.57
N ALA A 184 7.29 2.93 -29.61
CA ALA A 184 8.15 4.09 -29.77
C ALA A 184 9.44 3.72 -30.49
N THR A 185 9.99 4.68 -31.23
CA THR A 185 11.26 4.52 -31.95
C THR A 185 12.33 5.43 -31.35
N SER A 186 13.61 5.07 -31.53
CA SER A 186 14.74 5.82 -30.97
C SER A 186 14.69 5.94 -29.44
N VAL A 187 14.43 4.81 -28.79
CA VAL A 187 14.39 4.70 -27.33
C VAL A 187 15.81 4.69 -26.79
N ASP A 188 16.14 5.69 -25.98
CA ASP A 188 17.44 5.82 -25.31
C ASP A 188 17.49 5.01 -24.01
N SER A 189 16.36 4.89 -23.32
CA SER A 189 16.22 4.05 -22.11
C SER A 189 14.77 3.65 -21.91
N PHE A 190 14.55 2.40 -21.51
CA PHE A 190 13.27 1.90 -21.04
C PHE A 190 13.56 1.09 -19.78
N TYR A 191 13.37 1.68 -18.61
CA TYR A 191 13.79 1.08 -17.35
C TYR A 191 12.61 1.00 -16.39
N VAL A 192 12.29 -0.21 -15.93
CA VAL A 192 11.20 -0.46 -14.98
C VAL A 192 11.80 -0.92 -13.66
N ILE A 193 11.49 -0.17 -12.61
CA ILE A 193 12.03 -0.36 -11.27
C ILE A 193 10.90 -0.87 -10.36
N PRO A 194 10.99 -2.10 -9.84
CA PRO A 194 10.05 -2.54 -8.81
C PRO A 194 10.31 -1.79 -7.50
N ALA A 195 9.23 -1.43 -6.80
CA ALA A 195 9.36 -0.92 -5.44
C ALA A 195 9.91 -2.00 -4.50
N THR A 196 10.60 -1.57 -3.44
CA THR A 196 11.03 -2.47 -2.37
C THR A 196 9.80 -3.15 -1.76
N PRO A 197 9.82 -4.49 -1.54
CA PRO A 197 8.70 -5.19 -0.94
C PRO A 197 8.28 -4.57 0.39
N GLY A 198 7.00 -4.21 0.54
CA GLY A 198 6.51 -3.55 1.75
C GLY A 198 6.58 -4.43 3.01
N VAL A 199 6.62 -5.75 2.81
CA VAL A 199 6.88 -6.75 3.84
C VAL A 199 7.77 -7.84 3.28
N THR A 200 8.82 -8.21 4.00
CA THR A 200 9.77 -9.25 3.61
C THR A 200 9.44 -10.62 4.20
N ASP A 201 8.65 -10.71 5.28
CA ASP A 201 8.24 -11.99 5.87
C ASP A 201 6.88 -11.87 6.60
N GLU A 202 5.93 -12.80 6.37
CA GLU A 202 4.65 -12.84 7.10
C GLU A 202 4.85 -13.04 8.60
N THR A 203 5.93 -13.73 8.99
CA THR A 203 6.30 -13.94 10.40
C THR A 203 6.79 -12.68 11.11
N THR A 204 7.20 -11.66 10.36
CA THR A 204 7.63 -10.35 10.88
C THR A 204 6.53 -9.29 10.84
N GLN A 205 5.37 -9.60 10.25
CA GLN A 205 4.23 -8.67 10.23
C GLN A 205 3.65 -8.48 11.62
N GLN A 206 3.47 -9.57 12.38
CA GLN A 206 2.89 -9.49 13.71
C GLN A 206 3.92 -8.98 14.73
N ILE A 207 3.78 -7.71 15.12
CA ILE A 207 4.62 -7.08 16.13
C ILE A 207 4.15 -7.41 17.56
N PHE A 208 2.88 -7.80 17.73
CA PHE A 208 2.34 -8.22 19.02
C PHE A 208 1.21 -9.25 18.88
N PRO A 209 1.18 -10.32 19.70
CA PRO A 209 2.34 -10.90 20.37
C PRO A 209 3.42 -11.24 19.32
N PRO A 210 4.72 -11.11 19.61
CA PRO A 210 5.75 -11.34 18.61
C PRO A 210 5.82 -12.83 18.21
N ASN A 211 6.56 -13.11 17.13
CA ASN A 211 6.82 -14.47 16.63
C ASN A 211 5.55 -15.25 16.31
N ASN A 212 4.52 -14.57 15.80
CA ASN A 212 3.19 -15.14 15.52
C ASN A 212 2.50 -15.82 16.72
N ALA A 213 2.89 -15.49 17.95
CA ALA A 213 2.24 -16.04 19.13
C ALA A 213 0.79 -15.53 19.23
N THR A 214 -0.10 -16.38 19.73
CA THR A 214 -1.53 -16.06 19.87
C THR A 214 -1.92 -15.73 21.30
N GLU A 215 -1.01 -15.95 22.24
CA GLU A 215 -1.27 -15.77 23.67
C GLU A 215 -0.75 -14.43 24.16
N PHE A 216 -1.57 -13.78 24.98
CA PHE A 216 -1.25 -12.51 25.62
C PHE A 216 -1.80 -12.49 27.03
N ARG A 217 -1.41 -11.46 27.79
CA ARG A 217 -1.92 -11.17 29.12
C ARG A 217 -2.23 -9.69 29.23
N LEU A 218 -3.23 -9.35 30.03
CA LEU A 218 -3.55 -7.96 30.37
C LEU A 218 -3.17 -7.70 31.83
N ILE A 219 -2.29 -6.72 32.07
CA ILE A 219 -1.88 -6.29 33.41
C ILE A 219 -2.55 -4.96 33.73
N PRO A 220 -3.36 -4.87 34.81
CA PRO A 220 -4.01 -3.62 35.17
C PRO A 220 -3.00 -2.57 35.64
N ARG A 221 -3.26 -1.32 35.28
CA ARG A 221 -2.58 -0.13 35.79
C ARG A 221 -3.12 0.17 37.17
N THR A 222 -2.25 0.18 38.17
CA THR A 222 -2.60 0.45 39.56
C THR A 222 -1.62 1.45 40.19
N GLY A 223 -2.03 2.10 41.28
CA GLY A 223 -1.16 2.96 42.10
C GLY A 223 -1.23 4.45 41.78
N GLU A 224 -2.06 4.88 40.83
CA GLU A 224 -2.27 6.27 40.46
C GLU A 224 -3.72 6.70 40.74
N MET A 225 -3.94 7.90 41.28
CA MET A 225 -5.27 8.33 41.77
C MET A 225 -6.39 8.31 40.72
N GLN A 226 -6.05 8.53 39.44
CA GLN A 226 -7.02 8.54 38.34
C GLN A 226 -7.38 7.13 37.82
N TYR A 227 -6.55 6.13 38.13
CA TYR A 227 -6.70 4.77 37.64
C TYR A 227 -7.14 3.82 38.76
N ALA A 228 -8.30 3.20 38.57
CA ALA A 228 -8.80 2.18 39.48
C ALA A 228 -8.33 0.78 39.04
N SER A 229 -8.06 -0.07 40.04
CA SER A 229 -7.81 -1.48 39.80
C SER A 229 -9.08 -2.18 39.31
N PHE A 230 -8.89 -3.27 38.58
CA PHE A 230 -9.94 -4.16 38.08
C PHE A 230 -9.34 -5.55 37.85
N LYS A 231 -10.19 -6.55 37.67
CA LYS A 231 -9.73 -7.94 37.54
C LYS A 231 -9.47 -8.28 36.07
N THR A 232 -8.30 -8.85 35.83
CA THR A 232 -7.97 -9.57 34.59
C THR A 232 -7.77 -11.03 34.91
N ALA A 233 -8.31 -11.94 34.10
CA ALA A 233 -8.20 -13.38 34.31
C ALA A 233 -8.10 -14.15 33.00
N SER A 234 -7.46 -15.32 33.04
CA SER A 234 -7.47 -16.28 31.93
C SER A 234 -8.89 -16.86 31.73
N PRO A 235 -9.15 -17.60 30.64
CA PRO A 235 -10.44 -18.25 30.42
C PRO A 235 -10.77 -19.30 31.48
N THR A 236 -9.74 -19.83 32.17
CA THR A 236 -9.88 -20.77 33.30
C THR A 236 -10.07 -20.09 34.65
N GLY A 237 -10.13 -18.75 34.70
CA GLY A 237 -10.33 -17.98 35.92
C GLY A 237 -9.05 -17.69 36.73
N THR A 238 -7.86 -17.98 36.18
CA THR A 238 -6.59 -17.67 36.85
C THR A 238 -6.37 -16.16 36.84
N LEU A 239 -6.33 -15.54 38.03
CA LEU A 239 -6.10 -14.10 38.18
C LEU A 239 -4.76 -13.69 37.57
N TYR A 240 -4.77 -12.62 36.80
CA TYR A 240 -3.63 -12.13 36.02
C TYR A 240 -3.03 -13.19 35.09
N GLY A 241 -3.77 -14.26 34.78
CA GLY A 241 -3.39 -15.27 33.80
C GLY A 241 -3.60 -14.75 32.38
N GLY A 242 -2.72 -15.17 31.47
CA GLY A 242 -2.87 -14.95 30.04
C GLY A 242 -3.42 -16.17 29.30
N GLY A 243 -3.46 -16.06 27.98
CA GLY A 243 -3.86 -17.11 27.06
C GLY A 243 -4.29 -16.51 25.72
N THR A 244 -4.99 -17.29 24.90
CA THR A 244 -5.61 -16.80 23.66
C THR A 244 -6.80 -15.85 23.89
N SER A 245 -7.30 -15.82 25.13
CA SER A 245 -8.38 -14.96 25.58
C SER A 245 -8.10 -14.47 27.00
N VAL A 246 -8.46 -13.23 27.29
CA VAL A 246 -8.39 -12.63 28.63
C VAL A 246 -9.75 -12.01 28.95
N VAL A 247 -10.27 -12.28 30.14
CA VAL A 247 -11.51 -11.68 30.65
C VAL A 247 -11.15 -10.53 31.57
N VAL A 248 -11.78 -9.38 31.34
CA VAL A 248 -11.72 -8.21 32.20
C VAL A 248 -13.07 -7.95 32.85
N SER A 249 -13.06 -7.60 34.14
CA SER A 249 -14.27 -7.44 34.95
C SER A 249 -14.00 -6.60 36.21
N GLU A 250 -15.06 -6.30 36.96
CA GLU A 250 -15.00 -5.47 38.18
C GLU A 250 -14.41 -4.09 37.90
N PHE A 251 -15.00 -3.42 36.92
CA PHE A 251 -14.61 -2.06 36.56
C PHE A 251 -15.04 -1.08 37.65
N ALA A 252 -14.35 0.07 37.72
CA ALA A 252 -14.82 1.18 38.53
C ALA A 252 -16.03 1.83 37.87
N SER A 253 -17.05 2.11 38.69
CA SER A 253 -18.22 2.87 38.26
C SER A 253 -17.98 4.37 38.46
N ASN A 254 -18.27 5.15 37.44
CA ASN A 254 -18.39 6.60 37.54
C ASN A 254 -19.83 7.04 37.83
N PHE A 255 -20.76 6.09 37.99
CA PHE A 255 -22.14 6.35 38.38
C PHE A 255 -22.31 6.31 39.90
N ASN A 256 -22.88 7.36 40.45
CA ASN A 256 -23.25 7.45 41.85
C ASN A 256 -24.69 6.96 42.05
N VAL A 257 -24.83 5.74 42.55
CA VAL A 257 -26.14 5.11 42.80
C VAL A 257 -26.96 5.90 43.82
N ALA A 258 -26.33 6.61 44.77
CA ALA A 258 -27.05 7.35 45.80
C ALA A 258 -27.70 8.63 45.28
N THR A 259 -27.11 9.26 44.26
CA THR A 259 -27.62 10.51 43.66
C THR A 259 -28.21 10.30 42.28
N GLU A 260 -28.15 9.08 41.74
CA GLU A 260 -28.56 8.72 40.37
C GLU A 260 -27.89 9.57 39.27
N ASP A 261 -26.65 10.00 39.51
CA ASP A 261 -25.89 10.87 38.60
C ASP A 261 -24.42 10.45 38.50
N VAL A 262 -23.68 11.02 37.56
CA VAL A 262 -22.24 10.80 37.39
C VAL A 262 -21.47 11.50 38.50
N PHE A 263 -20.42 10.86 39.03
CA PHE A 263 -19.51 11.50 39.98
C PHE A 263 -18.86 12.75 39.38
N ASP A 264 -18.64 13.77 40.21
CA ASP A 264 -17.86 14.95 39.81
C ASP A 264 -16.48 14.56 39.26
N SER A 265 -16.00 15.32 38.27
CA SER A 265 -14.74 15.11 37.55
C SER A 265 -13.54 14.59 38.39
N PRO A 266 -13.19 15.16 39.56
CA PRO A 266 -12.05 14.67 40.36
C PRO A 266 -12.24 13.25 40.94
N ASN A 267 -13.49 12.80 41.08
CA ASN A 267 -13.84 11.49 41.62
C ASN A 267 -14.02 10.43 40.52
N GLN A 268 -14.10 10.85 39.26
CA GLN A 268 -14.17 9.92 38.13
C GLN A 268 -12.86 9.13 38.00
N LYS A 269 -13.00 7.84 37.72
CA LYS A 269 -11.90 6.89 37.57
C LYS A 269 -11.94 6.26 36.19
N MET A 270 -10.77 5.79 35.78
CA MET A 270 -10.60 4.97 34.58
C MET A 270 -9.97 3.65 34.99
N ASN A 271 -10.32 2.57 34.31
CA ASN A 271 -9.56 1.34 34.34
C ASN A 271 -8.66 1.29 33.10
N GLN A 272 -7.41 0.86 33.25
CA GLN A 272 -6.52 0.67 32.12
C GLN A 272 -5.70 -0.60 32.32
N ALA A 273 -5.59 -1.45 31.32
CA ALA A 273 -4.64 -2.56 31.34
C ALA A 273 -3.73 -2.53 30.13
N PHE A 274 -2.50 -3.02 30.31
CA PHE A 274 -1.50 -3.13 29.27
C PHE A 274 -1.42 -4.56 28.76
N ALA A 275 -1.39 -4.71 27.44
CA ALA A 275 -1.15 -5.98 26.81
C ALA A 275 0.34 -6.30 26.84
N ILE A 276 0.67 -7.49 27.35
CA ILE A 276 2.02 -8.04 27.38
C ILE A 276 2.03 -9.47 26.84
N LYS A 277 3.21 -9.98 26.47
CA LYS A 277 3.40 -11.40 26.16
C LYS A 277 2.90 -12.26 27.31
N ASN A 278 2.36 -13.44 27.00
CA ASN A 278 1.97 -14.42 28.03
C ASN A 278 3.21 -15.09 28.65
N GLU A 279 3.95 -14.32 29.44
CA GLU A 279 5.14 -14.76 30.14
C GLU A 279 4.90 -14.78 31.65
N THR A 280 5.70 -15.56 32.37
CA THR A 280 5.67 -15.55 33.83
C THR A 280 6.33 -14.28 34.34
N VAL A 281 5.53 -13.36 34.90
CA VAL A 281 6.08 -12.14 35.52
C VAL A 281 6.57 -12.47 36.94
N PRO A 282 7.84 -12.24 37.28
CA PRO A 282 8.37 -12.55 38.61
C PRO A 282 7.70 -11.72 39.72
N GLY A 283 7.22 -12.37 40.78
CA GLY A 283 6.67 -11.74 41.99
C GLY A 283 5.29 -12.27 42.41
N ALA A 284 5.01 -12.29 43.71
CA ALA A 284 3.77 -12.83 44.30
C ALA A 284 2.60 -11.82 44.39
N GLY A 285 2.56 -10.80 43.53
CA GLY A 285 1.58 -9.70 43.61
C GLY A 285 1.15 -9.15 42.24
N VAL A 286 0.32 -8.11 42.23
CA VAL A 286 -0.11 -7.42 40.99
C VAL A 286 1.13 -6.88 40.29
N PRO A 287 1.45 -7.34 39.06
CA PRO A 287 2.66 -6.91 38.39
C PRO A 287 2.66 -5.41 38.15
N VAL A 288 3.78 -4.74 38.44
CA VAL A 288 3.93 -3.31 38.13
C VAL A 288 3.87 -3.15 36.62
N TRP A 289 2.87 -2.39 36.16
CA TRP A 289 2.56 -2.30 34.74
C TRP A 289 3.76 -1.82 33.91
N SER A 290 4.49 -0.80 34.39
CA SER A 290 5.59 -0.16 33.65
C SER A 290 6.75 -1.12 33.41
N ASN A 291 7.14 -1.90 34.42
CA ASN A 291 8.18 -2.90 34.31
C ASN A 291 7.76 -4.07 33.40
N SER A 292 6.51 -4.50 33.54
CA SER A 292 5.96 -5.61 32.73
C SER A 292 5.85 -5.22 31.26
N CYS A 293 5.41 -4.00 31.01
CA CYS A 293 5.30 -3.39 29.69
C CYS A 293 6.69 -3.19 29.06
N SER A 294 7.67 -2.65 29.79
CA SER A 294 9.07 -2.54 29.36
C SER A 294 9.67 -3.90 28.94
N SER A 295 9.44 -4.94 29.74
CA SER A 295 10.10 -6.24 29.56
C SER A 295 9.38 -7.15 28.56
N TYR A 296 8.04 -7.07 28.51
CA TYR A 296 7.21 -8.06 27.83
C TYR A 296 6.17 -7.46 26.89
N GLY A 297 6.00 -6.14 26.84
CA GLY A 297 5.00 -5.45 26.01
C GLY A 297 5.56 -4.34 25.12
N ASN A 298 6.88 -4.10 25.12
CA ASN A 298 7.50 -2.99 24.41
C ASN A 298 7.38 -3.18 22.89
N LEU A 299 6.87 -2.14 22.23
CA LEU A 299 6.71 -2.05 20.78
C LEU A 299 7.40 -0.78 20.27
N THR A 300 7.98 -0.90 19.07
CA THR A 300 8.43 0.23 18.26
C THR A 300 7.60 0.29 16.99
N LEU A 301 7.02 1.46 16.72
CA LEU A 301 6.27 1.73 15.50
C LEU A 301 7.13 2.60 14.58
N GLU A 302 7.41 2.11 13.38
CA GLU A 302 8.22 2.81 12.38
C GLU A 302 7.47 3.98 11.70
N ALA A 303 8.24 4.97 11.24
CA ALA A 303 7.73 6.10 10.48
C ALA A 303 7.17 5.68 9.11
N ASN A 304 6.08 6.33 8.69
CA ASN A 304 5.41 6.14 7.40
C ASN A 304 4.96 4.70 7.11
N GLN A 305 4.66 3.97 8.18
CA GLN A 305 4.15 2.60 8.12
C GLN A 305 2.69 2.56 8.59
N GLU A 306 1.91 1.70 7.95
CA GLU A 306 0.54 1.40 8.37
C GLU A 306 0.55 0.15 9.27
N TYR A 307 -0.25 0.17 10.32
CA TYR A 307 -0.43 -0.92 11.25
C TYR A 307 -1.91 -1.22 11.44
N GLU A 308 -2.20 -2.45 11.84
CA GLU A 308 -3.54 -2.93 12.16
C GLU A 308 -3.54 -3.52 13.57
N ILE A 309 -4.41 -3.02 14.44
CA ILE A 309 -4.81 -3.71 15.68
C ILE A 309 -6.03 -4.56 15.35
N SER A 310 -6.00 -5.83 15.73
CA SER A 310 -7.14 -6.74 15.56
C SER A 310 -7.34 -7.61 16.80
N PHE A 311 -8.58 -7.80 17.22
CA PHE A 311 -8.95 -8.69 18.33
C PHE A 311 -10.44 -9.01 18.25
N LYS A 312 -10.90 -10.09 18.88
CA LYS A 312 -12.34 -10.41 19.00
C LYS A 312 -12.87 -9.98 20.35
N VAL A 313 -14.12 -9.52 20.34
CA VAL A 313 -14.94 -9.35 21.54
C VAL A 313 -16.19 -10.21 21.36
N PRO A 314 -16.26 -11.41 21.96
CA PRO A 314 -17.42 -12.28 21.82
C PRO A 314 -18.60 -11.76 22.65
N TYR A 315 -19.80 -12.19 22.27
CA TYR A 315 -21.03 -11.98 23.00
C TYR A 315 -20.91 -12.63 24.38
N PRO A 316 -21.09 -11.86 25.47
CA PRO A 316 -20.86 -12.33 26.83
C PRO A 316 -21.93 -13.33 27.31
N GLY A 317 -23.03 -13.49 26.56
CA GLY A 317 -24.18 -14.30 26.96
C GLY A 317 -25.33 -13.45 27.52
N GLU A 318 -26.52 -14.03 27.60
CA GLU A 318 -27.69 -13.35 28.15
C GLU A 318 -27.48 -13.05 29.65
N GLY A 319 -27.86 -11.84 30.06
CA GLY A 319 -27.80 -11.41 31.46
C GLY A 319 -26.49 -10.75 31.90
N ASP A 320 -25.44 -10.74 31.07
CA ASP A 320 -24.23 -9.98 31.39
C ASP A 320 -24.50 -8.47 31.36
N LYS A 321 -24.00 -7.75 32.37
CA LYS A 321 -24.27 -6.31 32.51
C LYS A 321 -23.53 -5.45 31.49
N SER A 322 -22.53 -5.99 30.77
CA SER A 322 -21.91 -5.27 29.66
C SER A 322 -22.85 -5.04 28.49
N LEU A 323 -23.98 -5.78 28.41
CA LEU A 323 -25.01 -5.58 27.39
C LEU A 323 -25.78 -4.27 27.53
N VAL A 324 -25.69 -3.60 28.69
CA VAL A 324 -26.29 -2.26 28.88
C VAL A 324 -25.31 -1.12 28.58
N PHE A 325 -24.20 -1.41 27.90
CA PHE A 325 -23.23 -0.42 27.45
C PHE A 325 -23.88 0.62 26.53
N VAL A 326 -23.62 1.91 26.79
CA VAL A 326 -24.17 3.02 26.00
C VAL A 326 -23.03 3.77 25.28
N PRO A 327 -22.88 3.60 23.95
CA PRO A 327 -21.92 4.36 23.18
C PRO A 327 -22.09 5.86 23.35
N GLY A 328 -20.98 6.58 23.52
CA GLY A 328 -20.97 8.03 23.74
C GLY A 328 -21.19 8.47 25.19
N LYS A 329 -21.63 7.58 26.08
CA LYS A 329 -21.58 7.77 27.54
C LYS A 329 -20.47 6.94 28.16
N ASP A 330 -20.49 5.63 27.91
CA ASP A 330 -19.46 4.72 28.32
C ASP A 330 -18.30 4.72 27.32
N HIS A 331 -17.09 4.48 27.81
CA HIS A 331 -15.87 4.53 27.04
C HIS A 331 -15.14 3.19 27.11
N MET A 332 -14.88 2.60 25.94
CA MET A 332 -13.92 1.51 25.78
C MET A 332 -13.03 1.82 24.60
N SER A 333 -11.73 1.71 24.79
CA SER A 333 -10.76 2.04 23.75
C SER A 333 -9.49 1.21 23.86
N VAL A 334 -8.81 1.10 22.74
CA VAL A 334 -7.49 0.49 22.63
C VAL A 334 -6.54 1.48 21.96
N GLY A 335 -5.32 1.57 22.46
CA GLY A 335 -4.31 2.41 21.84
C GLY A 335 -2.96 2.28 22.51
N PHE A 336 -2.06 3.22 22.23
CA PHE A 336 -0.68 3.14 22.68
C PHE A 336 -0.40 4.12 23.81
N ARG A 337 0.46 3.71 24.75
CA ARG A 337 0.96 4.55 25.84
C ARG A 337 2.47 4.42 25.92
N LYS A 338 3.16 5.53 26.17
CA LYS A 338 4.61 5.55 26.32
C LYS A 338 5.01 4.90 27.65
N ILE A 339 5.98 4.01 27.64
CA ILE A 339 6.36 3.21 28.83
C ILE A 339 6.82 4.11 29.97
N GLY A 340 7.63 5.14 29.67
CA GLY A 340 8.21 6.02 30.68
C GLY A 340 7.21 6.97 31.36
N THR A 341 6.06 7.27 30.74
CA THR A 341 5.08 8.25 31.28
C THR A 341 3.69 7.67 31.51
N GLY A 342 3.34 6.57 30.85
CA GLY A 342 1.99 6.04 30.79
C GLY A 342 0.99 6.94 30.07
N ASP A 343 1.43 8.01 29.41
CA ASP A 343 0.57 8.92 28.62
C ASP A 343 0.62 8.55 27.13
N PHE A 344 -0.25 9.17 26.33
CA PHE A 344 -0.23 9.06 24.88
C PHE A 344 1.14 9.39 24.28
N PRO A 345 1.55 8.72 23.19
CA PRO A 345 2.71 9.14 22.43
C PRO A 345 2.47 10.54 21.87
N ARG A 346 3.33 11.49 22.27
CA ARG A 346 3.27 12.89 21.88
C ARG A 346 4.60 13.36 21.33
N GLN A 347 4.55 14.34 20.43
CA GLN A 347 5.69 15.14 20.02
C GLN A 347 5.23 16.60 19.93
N ASN A 348 6.03 17.53 20.47
CA ASN A 348 5.71 18.96 20.51
C ASN A 348 4.30 19.24 21.07
N GLY A 349 3.90 18.49 22.11
CA GLY A 349 2.58 18.57 22.75
C GLY A 349 1.43 17.92 21.98
N LYS A 350 1.60 17.60 20.70
CA LYS A 350 0.57 16.97 19.85
C LYS A 350 0.61 15.46 19.97
N LYS A 351 -0.58 14.87 20.07
CA LYS A 351 -0.79 13.42 20.08
C LYS A 351 -0.48 12.84 18.71
N LEU A 352 0.27 11.74 18.65
CA LEU A 352 0.72 11.13 17.40
C LEU A 352 -0.24 10.07 16.87
N ILE A 353 -0.92 9.35 17.77
CA ILE A 353 -1.86 8.28 17.44
C ILE A 353 -3.02 8.38 18.41
N ASP A 354 -4.25 8.41 17.89
CA ASP A 354 -5.47 8.36 18.67
C ASP A 354 -5.81 6.96 19.19
N ASP A 355 -6.61 6.92 20.26
CA ASP A 355 -7.15 5.64 20.69
C ASP A 355 -8.32 5.27 19.79
N PHE A 356 -8.48 3.97 19.57
CA PHE A 356 -9.56 3.43 18.78
C PHE A 356 -10.67 2.94 19.70
N LEU A 357 -11.86 3.52 19.53
CA LEU A 357 -13.04 3.08 20.25
C LEU A 357 -13.48 1.70 19.75
N PHE A 358 -13.92 0.85 20.66
CA PHE A 358 -14.60 -0.39 20.34
C PHE A 358 -15.76 -0.60 21.29
N PHE A 359 -16.72 -1.44 20.91
CA PHE A 359 -17.93 -1.68 21.70
C PHE A 359 -18.19 -3.18 21.88
N PRO A 360 -18.71 -3.58 23.04
CA PRO A 360 -19.17 -4.95 23.24
C PRO A 360 -20.31 -5.26 22.28
N PRO A 361 -20.39 -6.49 21.76
CA PRO A 361 -21.55 -6.92 20.99
C PRO A 361 -22.79 -7.01 21.90
N LEU A 362 -23.92 -6.48 21.42
CA LEU A 362 -25.20 -6.52 22.13
C LEU A 362 -25.98 -7.82 21.86
N ASP A 363 -25.61 -8.55 20.81
CA ASP A 363 -26.17 -9.86 20.45
C ASP A 363 -25.11 -10.73 19.75
N THR A 364 -25.48 -11.97 19.41
CA THR A 364 -24.61 -12.92 18.72
C THR A 364 -24.21 -12.51 17.30
N ARG A 365 -24.93 -11.58 16.66
CA ARG A 365 -24.59 -11.06 15.32
C ARG A 365 -23.48 -10.02 15.38
N GLY A 366 -23.32 -9.35 16.52
CA GLY A 366 -22.21 -8.43 16.79
C GLY A 366 -20.86 -9.12 17.05
N ASN A 367 -20.85 -10.46 17.12
CA ASN A 367 -19.63 -11.25 17.25
C ASN A 367 -18.68 -10.98 16.06
N GLY A 368 -17.39 -10.85 16.35
CA GLY A 368 -16.39 -10.75 15.29
C GLY A 368 -15.13 -10.02 15.71
N PHE A 369 -14.22 -9.88 14.75
CA PHE A 369 -13.02 -9.07 14.91
C PHE A 369 -13.37 -7.58 14.95
N ARG A 370 -12.72 -6.87 15.85
CA ARG A 370 -12.55 -5.42 15.84
C ARG A 370 -11.21 -5.17 15.18
N THR A 371 -11.22 -4.52 14.03
CA THR A 371 -10.03 -4.27 13.22
C THR A 371 -9.88 -2.78 13.03
N MET A 372 -8.73 -2.23 13.41
CA MET A 372 -8.44 -0.79 13.32
C MET A 372 -7.11 -0.60 12.61
N ARG A 373 -7.12 0.18 11.54
CA ARG A 373 -5.91 0.53 10.77
C ARG A 373 -5.50 1.96 11.02
N PHE A 374 -4.19 2.20 11.08
CA PHE A 374 -3.64 3.53 11.31
C PHE A 374 -2.25 3.67 10.72
N SER A 375 -1.96 4.88 10.27
CA SER A 375 -0.63 5.25 9.79
C SER A 375 0.16 5.96 10.89
N VAL A 376 1.45 5.65 10.94
CA VAL A 376 2.38 6.20 11.92
C VAL A 376 3.21 7.29 11.22
N PRO A 377 2.99 8.58 11.51
CA PRO A 377 3.62 9.66 10.76
C PRO A 377 5.14 9.75 10.98
N GLN A 378 5.61 9.25 12.12
CA GLN A 378 7.02 9.24 12.50
C GLN A 378 7.30 8.12 13.48
N GLN A 379 8.56 7.74 13.65
CA GLN A 379 8.92 6.64 14.53
C GLN A 379 8.52 6.93 15.98
N ILE A 380 7.88 5.95 16.62
CA ILE A 380 7.48 5.97 18.03
C ILE A 380 8.10 4.76 18.71
N THR A 381 9.01 5.00 19.66
CA THR A 381 9.67 3.96 20.46
C THR A 381 9.06 3.89 21.85
N ASP A 382 9.29 2.75 22.51
CA ASP A 382 8.94 2.54 23.92
C ASP A 382 7.45 2.83 24.17
N VAL A 383 6.60 2.10 23.47
CA VAL A 383 5.16 2.10 23.69
C VAL A 383 4.63 0.71 24.02
N CYS A 384 3.54 0.66 24.78
CA CYS A 384 2.74 -0.54 24.97
C CYS A 384 1.31 -0.30 24.51
N LEU A 385 0.69 -1.38 24.04
CA LEU A 385 -0.73 -1.41 23.77
C LEU A 385 -1.49 -1.43 25.11
N ALA A 386 -2.49 -0.57 25.24
CA ALA A 386 -3.31 -0.40 26.42
C ALA A 386 -4.80 -0.42 26.04
N PHE A 387 -5.58 -1.11 26.86
CA PHE A 387 -7.05 -1.06 26.86
C PHE A 387 -7.49 -0.13 27.97
N THR A 388 -8.37 0.83 27.66
CA THR A 388 -8.90 1.79 28.62
C THR A 388 -10.42 1.69 28.68
N PHE A 389 -10.96 1.73 29.89
CA PHE A 389 -12.38 1.65 30.19
C PHE A 389 -12.75 2.79 31.15
N ALA A 390 -13.85 3.48 30.86
CA ALA A 390 -14.47 4.43 31.79
C ALA A 390 -15.97 4.29 31.66
N LEU A 391 -16.63 3.86 32.74
CA LEU A 391 -18.02 3.41 32.69
C LEU A 391 -18.87 4.34 33.54
N TYR A 392 -19.86 4.94 32.91
CA TYR A 392 -20.74 5.97 33.46
C TYR A 392 -22.18 5.49 33.59
N SER A 393 -22.52 4.39 32.94
CA SER A 393 -23.84 3.76 33.04
C SER A 393 -23.95 2.88 34.29
N PRO A 394 -25.13 2.80 34.94
CA PRO A 394 -25.28 2.25 36.30
C PRO A 394 -24.82 0.81 36.50
N LEU A 395 -25.01 -0.05 35.50
CA LEU A 395 -24.76 -1.49 35.63
C LEU A 395 -23.54 -1.97 34.84
N VAL A 396 -23.02 -1.19 33.90
CA VAL A 396 -21.97 -1.65 32.97
C VAL A 396 -20.68 -2.01 33.72
N SER A 397 -20.41 -1.38 34.85
CA SER A 397 -19.22 -1.64 35.68
C SER A 397 -19.15 -3.07 36.24
N GLU A 398 -20.31 -3.73 36.37
CA GLU A 398 -20.42 -5.12 36.83
C GLU A 398 -20.30 -6.13 35.67
N GLY A 399 -20.25 -5.64 34.43
CA GLY A 399 -20.15 -6.46 33.23
C GLY A 399 -18.79 -7.13 33.06
N ARG A 400 -18.73 -8.08 32.12
CA ARG A 400 -17.49 -8.77 31.76
C ARG A 400 -17.21 -8.60 30.28
N ILE A 401 -15.94 -8.31 29.94
CA ILE A 401 -15.49 -8.23 28.55
C ILE A 401 -14.40 -9.27 28.33
N SER A 402 -14.60 -10.13 27.34
CA SER A 402 -13.56 -11.04 26.86
C SER A 402 -12.87 -10.41 25.65
N ILE A 403 -11.54 -10.39 25.66
CA ILE A 403 -10.71 -10.00 24.53
C ILE A 403 -10.02 -11.27 24.07
N GLN A 404 -10.14 -11.64 22.79
CA GLN A 404 -9.55 -12.84 22.22
C GLN A 404 -8.71 -12.51 20.99
N ASP A 405 -7.74 -13.37 20.68
CA ASP A 405 -6.95 -13.31 19.44
C ASP A 405 -6.34 -11.92 19.19
N LEU A 406 -5.85 -11.25 20.23
CA LEU A 406 -5.26 -9.92 20.11
C LEU A 406 -3.99 -9.97 19.26
N ARG A 407 -3.95 -9.15 18.22
CA ARG A 407 -2.82 -9.00 17.31
C ARG A 407 -2.59 -7.54 16.96
N VAL A 408 -1.33 -7.16 16.85
CA VAL A 408 -0.91 -5.93 16.18
C VAL A 408 0.03 -6.34 15.07
N LYS A 409 -0.29 -5.94 13.83
CA LYS A 409 0.51 -6.27 12.66
C LYS A 409 0.85 -5.05 11.82
N LYS A 410 1.99 -5.08 11.17
CA LYS A 410 2.36 -4.16 10.10
C LYS A 410 1.52 -4.50 8.87
N VAL A 411 0.82 -3.51 8.33
CA VAL A 411 -0.01 -3.69 7.12
C VAL A 411 0.89 -3.50 5.91
N ALA A 412 0.91 -4.49 5.03
CA ALA A 412 1.80 -4.53 3.87
C ALA A 412 1.48 -3.52 2.74
N THR A 413 0.64 -2.50 2.97
CA THR A 413 0.15 -1.63 1.89
C THR A 413 -0.10 -0.19 2.33
N ALA A 414 0.66 0.75 1.74
CA ALA A 414 0.19 1.97 1.06
C ALA A 414 1.40 2.82 0.59
N THR A 415 2.53 2.68 1.27
CA THR A 415 3.79 3.37 0.96
C THR A 415 4.73 2.44 0.18
N TYR A 416 5.33 2.96 -0.88
CA TYR A 416 6.31 2.25 -1.71
C TYR A 416 7.56 3.12 -1.85
N THR A 417 8.73 2.49 -1.72
CA THR A 417 10.04 3.11 -1.91
C THR A 417 10.72 2.48 -3.12
N PHE A 418 11.51 3.26 -3.84
CA PHE A 418 12.36 2.79 -4.93
C PHE A 418 13.80 3.03 -4.49
N ASP A 419 14.51 1.95 -4.17
CA ASP A 419 15.89 2.02 -3.65
C ASP A 419 16.91 2.18 -4.78
N ASP A 420 18.10 2.66 -4.42
CA ASP A 420 19.30 2.70 -5.27
C ASP A 420 20.46 2.00 -4.55
N PRO A 421 20.90 0.80 -4.98
CA PRO A 421 20.49 0.10 -6.20
C PRO A 421 19.04 -0.45 -6.12
N PRO A 422 18.36 -0.57 -7.27
CA PRO A 422 17.02 -1.17 -7.36
C PRO A 422 16.94 -2.57 -6.76
N PHE A 423 15.79 -2.88 -6.16
CA PHE A 423 15.47 -4.24 -5.71
C PHE A 423 15.46 -5.22 -6.89
N ASP A 424 16.28 -6.27 -6.82
CA ASP A 424 16.31 -7.34 -7.82
C ASP A 424 15.15 -8.32 -7.57
N ALA A 425 14.04 -8.08 -8.27
CA ALA A 425 12.85 -8.90 -8.18
C ALA A 425 13.10 -10.35 -8.64
N GLU A 426 13.90 -10.57 -9.69
CA GLU A 426 14.09 -11.90 -10.28
C GLU A 426 15.03 -12.78 -9.45
N ALA A 427 15.98 -12.17 -8.73
CA ALA A 427 16.76 -12.87 -7.71
C ALA A 427 15.93 -13.23 -6.46
N ASN A 428 14.81 -12.54 -6.21
CA ASN A 428 14.00 -12.65 -4.99
C ASN A 428 12.53 -13.01 -5.28
N LYS A 429 12.30 -14.06 -6.09
CA LYS A 429 10.97 -14.44 -6.60
C LYS A 429 9.89 -14.56 -5.51
N LYS A 430 10.23 -15.19 -4.38
CA LYS A 430 9.33 -15.34 -3.22
C LYS A 430 8.78 -14.01 -2.69
N LEU A 431 9.59 -12.93 -2.74
CA LEU A 431 9.23 -11.62 -2.22
C LEU A 431 8.46 -10.76 -3.23
N LYS A 432 8.44 -11.13 -4.51
CA LYS A 432 7.77 -10.36 -5.57
C LYS A 432 6.29 -10.10 -5.26
N LYS A 433 5.61 -11.05 -4.62
CA LYS A 433 4.20 -10.94 -4.21
C LYS A 433 3.91 -9.70 -3.33
N ASN A 434 4.93 -9.19 -2.64
CA ASN A 434 4.83 -8.07 -1.70
C ASN A 434 5.22 -6.72 -2.33
N ILE A 435 5.56 -6.67 -3.62
CA ILE A 435 5.83 -5.43 -4.35
C ILE A 435 4.51 -4.71 -4.65
N LYS A 436 4.43 -3.42 -4.31
CA LYS A 436 3.19 -2.62 -4.35
C LYS A 436 3.19 -1.48 -5.38
N ALA A 437 4.30 -1.24 -6.06
CA ALA A 437 4.38 -0.29 -7.17
C ALA A 437 5.52 -0.64 -8.14
N LEU A 438 5.40 -0.17 -9.37
CA LEU A 438 6.46 -0.17 -10.38
C LEU A 438 6.71 1.27 -10.83
N GLN A 439 7.97 1.67 -11.02
CA GLN A 439 8.34 2.95 -11.60
C GLN A 439 8.87 2.76 -13.02
N LEU A 440 8.27 3.44 -13.99
CA LEU A 440 8.76 3.50 -15.36
C LEU A 440 9.59 4.75 -15.56
N LEU A 441 10.82 4.57 -16.05
CA LEU A 441 11.68 5.62 -16.60
C LEU A 441 11.84 5.35 -18.10
N LEU A 442 11.23 6.19 -18.93
CA LEU A 442 11.32 6.10 -20.39
C LEU A 442 11.95 7.36 -20.95
N LYS A 443 12.91 7.20 -21.86
CA LYS A 443 13.56 8.27 -22.58
C LYS A 443 13.56 7.96 -24.08
N VAL A 444 13.01 8.87 -24.86
CA VAL A 444 12.90 8.77 -26.33
C VAL A 444 13.65 9.93 -26.95
N SER A 445 14.46 9.68 -27.98
CA SER A 445 15.21 10.71 -28.70
C SER A 445 14.68 10.93 -30.12
N ARG A 446 14.61 12.19 -30.56
CA ARG A 446 14.19 12.58 -31.91
C ARG A 446 15.21 13.53 -32.55
N GLY A 447 15.24 13.53 -33.88
CA GLY A 447 16.09 14.44 -34.66
C GLY A 447 17.59 14.12 -34.63
N LYS A 448 17.99 12.91 -34.22
CA LYS A 448 19.38 12.46 -34.22
C LYS A 448 19.92 12.42 -35.66
N LYS A 449 20.77 13.39 -36.02
CA LYS A 449 21.53 13.37 -37.29
C LYS A 449 23.00 13.07 -36.98
N ASN A 450 23.61 12.17 -37.76
CA ASN A 450 25.05 11.85 -37.72
C ASN A 450 25.62 11.54 -36.33
N GLY A 451 24.88 10.81 -35.49
CA GLY A 451 25.37 10.38 -34.17
C GLY A 451 25.47 11.48 -33.10
N GLY A 452 25.07 12.72 -33.38
CA GLY A 452 24.98 13.79 -32.36
C GLY A 452 23.87 13.54 -31.32
N PRO A 453 23.83 14.27 -30.21
CA PRO A 453 22.72 14.19 -29.26
C PRO A 453 21.43 14.71 -29.94
N GLY A 454 20.42 13.86 -30.03
CA GLY A 454 19.06 14.26 -30.44
C GLY A 454 18.33 14.99 -29.31
N GLU A 455 17.17 15.57 -29.61
CA GLU A 455 16.29 16.15 -28.59
C GLU A 455 15.53 15.01 -27.88
N THR A 456 15.43 15.06 -26.56
CA THR A 456 14.94 13.91 -25.77
C THR A 456 13.69 14.26 -24.98
N GLY A 457 12.66 13.41 -25.11
CA GLY A 457 11.52 13.36 -24.18
C GLY A 457 11.83 12.38 -23.06
N ARG A 458 11.51 12.74 -21.81
CA ARG A 458 11.68 11.87 -20.64
C ARG A 458 10.40 11.85 -19.83
N VAL A 459 9.97 10.65 -19.44
CA VAL A 459 8.84 10.44 -18.54
C VAL A 459 9.25 9.54 -17.39
N LEU A 460 8.80 9.90 -16.19
CA LEU A 460 9.00 9.13 -14.97
C LEU A 460 7.64 9.00 -14.27
N ILE A 461 7.09 7.79 -14.22
CA ILE A 461 5.79 7.54 -13.58
C ILE A 461 5.89 6.39 -12.61
N ALA A 462 5.17 6.48 -11.48
CA ALA A 462 4.96 5.37 -10.56
C ALA A 462 3.54 4.81 -10.75
N VAL A 463 3.43 3.49 -10.85
CA VAL A 463 2.19 2.76 -11.07
C VAL A 463 1.94 1.86 -9.86
N PRO A 464 0.88 2.11 -9.06
CA PRO A 464 0.56 1.27 -7.92
C PRO A 464 -0.02 -0.08 -8.37
N ILE A 465 0.37 -1.15 -7.68
CA ILE A 465 -0.07 -2.53 -7.87
C ILE A 465 -0.50 -3.14 -6.52
N PRO A 466 -1.68 -2.75 -5.99
CA PRO A 466 -2.05 -3.03 -4.60
C PRO A 466 -2.14 -4.54 -4.26
N SER A 467 -2.45 -5.39 -5.25
CA SER A 467 -2.64 -6.83 -5.08
C SER A 467 -1.79 -7.64 -6.07
N ASN A 468 -0.52 -7.83 -5.74
CA ASN A 468 0.44 -8.60 -6.55
C ASN A 468 0.70 -10.03 -6.00
N GLY A 469 -0.09 -10.50 -5.03
CA GLY A 469 0.12 -11.80 -4.37
C GLY A 469 -1.17 -12.59 -4.17
N PRO A 470 -1.09 -13.88 -3.77
CA PRO A 470 -2.26 -14.65 -3.39
C PRO A 470 -2.94 -13.99 -2.20
N ARG A 471 -4.27 -14.11 -2.19
CA ARG A 471 -5.18 -13.40 -1.30
C ARG A 471 -5.06 -13.99 0.12
N ASP A 472 -4.51 -13.22 1.04
CA ASP A 472 -4.94 -13.26 2.44
C ASP A 472 -6.18 -12.37 2.59
#